data_AF-A0A925SCR7-F1
#
_entry.id   AF-A0A925SCR7-F1
#
_cell.length_a   1.000
_cell.length_b   1.000
_cell.length_c   1.000
_cell.angle_alpha   90.00
_cell.angle_beta   90.00
_cell.angle_gamma   90.00
#
_symmetry.space_group_name_H-M   'P 1'
#
loop_
_entity.id
_entity.type
_entity.pdbx_description
1 polymer ?
#
loop_
_entity_poly.entity_id
_entity_poly.type
_entity_poly.pdbx_seq_one_letter_code
_entity_poly.pdbx_strand_id
1 'polypeptide(L)'
;EGLRMDEAMHPLTMVATGIYGKPLPKQHGAPVRIVVPWKYGYKSIKSIVKMEFIAQQPTTFWETLQPQEYPFESNVDPTVPHPRWSQATERMIDTDDRVKTQLYNGYGNQVARLYKKA
;
A
#
# COMPACT_ATOMS: atom_id res chain seq x y z
N GLU A 1 -4.67 4.02 9.49
CA GLU A 1 -4.68 3.91 8.02
C GLU A 1 -6.10 3.77 7.50
N GLY A 2 -6.30 4.02 6.21
CA GLY A 2 -7.61 3.95 5.57
C GLY A 2 -7.51 3.58 4.09
N LEU A 3 -8.56 2.96 3.59
CA LEU A 3 -8.79 2.61 2.18
C LEU A 3 -10.20 3.04 1.81
N ARG A 4 -10.44 3.32 0.54
CA ARG A 4 -11.82 3.41 0.04
C ARG A 4 -12.48 2.03 0.10
N MET A 5 -13.81 1.99 0.13
CA MET A 5 -14.54 0.72 0.25
C MET A 5 -14.25 -0.23 -0.93
N ASP A 6 -14.17 0.29 -2.15
CA ASP A 6 -13.86 -0.49 -3.35
C ASP A 6 -12.43 -1.06 -3.33
N GLU A 7 -11.47 -0.33 -2.76
CA GLU A 7 -10.10 -0.82 -2.53
C GLU A 7 -10.04 -1.88 -1.44
N ALA A 8 -10.76 -1.67 -0.33
CA ALA A 8 -10.82 -2.62 0.79
C ALA A 8 -11.47 -3.95 0.38
N MET A 9 -12.47 -3.89 -0.51
CA MET A 9 -13.18 -5.05 -1.04
C MET A 9 -12.51 -5.70 -2.27
N HIS A 10 -11.42 -5.10 -2.78
CA HIS A 10 -10.74 -5.64 -3.94
C HIS A 10 -10.09 -7.01 -3.61
N PRO A 11 -10.18 -8.05 -4.46
CA PRO A 11 -9.65 -9.39 -4.16
C PRO A 11 -8.15 -9.47 -3.84
N LEU A 12 -7.37 -8.44 -4.19
CA LEU A 12 -5.94 -8.36 -3.86
C LEU A 12 -5.66 -7.73 -2.50
N THR A 13 -6.63 -7.10 -1.85
CA THR A 13 -6.49 -6.61 -0.47
C THR A 13 -6.64 -7.79 0.49
N MET A 14 -5.61 -8.04 1.29
CA MET A 14 -5.56 -9.23 2.15
C MET A 14 -5.42 -8.85 3.62
N VAL A 15 -6.13 -9.59 4.47
CA VAL A 15 -5.85 -9.68 5.90
C VAL A 15 -4.84 -10.81 6.09
N ALA A 16 -3.57 -10.47 6.28
CA ALA A 16 -2.50 -11.46 6.43
C ALA A 16 -2.28 -11.81 7.92
N THR A 17 -2.20 -13.11 8.19
CA THR A 17 -1.92 -13.70 9.52
C THR A 17 -0.64 -14.54 9.54
N GLY A 18 -0.06 -14.82 8.37
CA GLY A 18 1.17 -15.60 8.22
C GLY A 18 2.09 -15.12 7.10
N ILE A 19 3.32 -15.62 7.11
CA ILE A 19 4.33 -15.46 6.05
C ILE A 19 5.21 -16.71 6.00
N TYR A 20 5.58 -17.16 4.79
CA TYR A 20 6.39 -18.37 4.58
C TYR A 20 5.87 -19.63 5.32
N GLY A 21 4.56 -19.85 5.30
CA GLY A 21 3.91 -21.01 5.92
C GLY A 21 3.84 -20.98 7.45
N LYS A 22 4.21 -19.86 8.09
CA LYS A 22 4.22 -19.69 9.55
C LYS A 22 3.39 -18.47 9.97
N PRO A 23 2.94 -18.37 11.23
CA PRO A 23 2.33 -17.15 11.76
C PRO A 23 3.26 -15.93 11.58
N LEU A 24 2.66 -14.73 11.45
CA LEU A 24 3.44 -13.50 11.30
C LEU A 24 4.38 -13.30 12.51
N PRO A 25 5.66 -12.98 12.29
CA PRO A 25 6.53 -12.46 13.33
C PRO A 25 6.12 -11.03 13.75
N LYS A 26 6.47 -10.62 14.97
CA LYS A 26 6.13 -9.29 15.52
C LYS A 26 6.59 -8.14 14.63
N GLN A 27 7.80 -8.22 14.05
CA GLN A 27 8.35 -7.20 13.15
C GLN A 27 7.51 -6.98 11.88
N HIS A 28 6.76 -8.01 11.46
CA HIS A 28 5.86 -7.93 10.30
C HIS A 28 4.44 -7.47 10.66
N GLY A 29 4.15 -7.18 11.94
CA GLY A 29 2.86 -6.65 12.37
C GLY A 29 1.88 -7.71 12.85
N ALA A 30 2.36 -8.77 13.49
CA ALA A 30 1.53 -9.78 14.12
C ALA A 30 0.50 -9.19 15.12
N PRO A 31 -0.62 -9.89 15.38
CA PRO A 31 -1.05 -11.15 14.75
C PRO A 31 -1.72 -10.95 13.38
N VAL A 32 -2.17 -9.72 13.08
CA VAL A 32 -2.96 -9.39 11.90
C VAL A 32 -2.44 -8.10 11.27
N ARG A 33 -2.23 -8.11 9.95
CA ARG A 33 -1.91 -6.92 9.15
C ARG A 33 -2.76 -6.85 7.88
N ILE A 34 -2.87 -5.66 7.29
CA ILE A 34 -3.36 -5.52 5.90
C ILE A 34 -2.17 -5.61 4.95
N VAL A 35 -2.41 -6.18 3.77
CA VAL A 35 -1.51 -6.10 2.62
C VAL A 35 -2.32 -5.57 1.42
N VAL A 36 -1.84 -4.48 0.82
CA VAL A 36 -2.42 -3.88 -0.39
C VAL A 36 -1.32 -3.80 -1.46
N PRO A 37 -1.20 -4.80 -2.35
CA PRO A 37 0.03 -5.03 -3.09
C PRO A 37 0.35 -3.99 -4.16
N TRP A 38 -0.62 -3.18 -4.59
CA TRP A 38 -0.44 -2.14 -5.61
C TRP A 38 -0.15 -0.74 -5.04
N LYS A 39 -0.15 -0.58 -3.72
CA LYS A 39 0.10 0.67 -3.01
C LYS A 39 1.45 0.65 -2.31
N TYR A 40 1.99 1.83 -1.99
CA TYR A 40 3.20 1.93 -1.18
C TYR A 40 3.00 1.29 0.20
N GLY A 41 4.09 0.72 0.75
CA GLY A 41 4.03 -0.18 1.91
C GLY A 41 3.41 0.41 3.18
N TYR A 42 3.40 1.73 3.34
CA TYR A 42 2.81 2.38 4.52
C TYR A 42 1.28 2.27 4.57
N LYS A 43 0.61 2.02 3.44
CA LYS A 43 -0.83 1.73 3.39
C LYS A 43 -1.17 0.34 3.96
N SER A 44 -0.18 -0.54 4.07
CA SER A 44 -0.32 -1.89 4.61
C SER A 44 -0.09 -1.91 6.13
N ILE A 45 -1.11 -1.48 6.88
CA ILE A 45 -1.06 -1.28 8.34
C ILE A 45 -0.74 -2.57 9.12
N LYS A 46 0.06 -2.44 10.19
CA LYS A 46 0.51 -3.52 11.07
C LYS A 46 -0.31 -3.58 12.36
N SER A 47 -0.39 -4.78 12.96
CA SER A 47 -0.91 -5.00 14.32
C SER A 47 -2.28 -4.36 14.56
N ILE A 48 -3.24 -4.73 13.72
CA ILE A 48 -4.58 -4.14 13.70
C ILE A 48 -5.35 -4.56 14.94
N VAL A 49 -5.93 -3.57 15.63
CA VAL A 49 -6.80 -3.79 16.79
C VAL A 49 -8.25 -3.35 16.56
N LYS A 50 -8.50 -2.52 15.53
CA LYS A 50 -9.81 -1.96 15.21
C LYS A 50 -9.93 -1.70 13.71
N MET A 51 -11.10 -2.00 13.14
CA MET A 51 -11.50 -1.59 11.80
C MET A 51 -12.85 -0.90 11.90
N GLU A 52 -12.99 0.27 11.28
CA GLU A 52 -14.22 1.07 11.30
C GLU A 52 -14.63 1.42 9.88
N PHE A 53 -15.93 1.31 9.61
CA PHE A 53 -16.53 1.79 8.37
C PHE A 53 -17.09 3.18 8.62
N ILE A 54 -16.59 4.16 7.88
CA ILE A 54 -16.97 5.56 8.04
C ILE A 54 -17.38 6.14 6.69
N ALA A 55 -18.29 7.11 6.71
CA ALA A 55 -18.85 7.71 5.50
C ALA A 55 -17.89 8.69 4.80
N GLN A 56 -16.96 9.28 5.55
CA GLN A 56 -16.03 10.29 5.06
C GLN A 56 -14.60 9.74 5.09
N GLN A 57 -13.78 10.14 4.13
CA GLN A 57 -12.38 9.72 4.07
C GLN A 57 -11.65 10.16 5.36
N PRO A 58 -11.02 9.23 6.11
CA PRO A 58 -10.24 9.60 7.29
C PRO A 58 -8.90 10.19 6.87
N THR A 59 -8.32 11.02 7.72
CA THR A 59 -6.90 11.33 7.61
C THR A 59 -6.07 10.12 8.06
N THR A 60 -4.95 9.90 7.39
CA THR A 60 -4.02 8.81 7.72
C THR A 60 -2.76 9.34 8.40
N PHE A 61 -1.96 8.46 9.03
CA PHE A 61 -0.82 8.88 9.85
C PHE A 61 0.21 9.66 9.03
N TRP A 62 0.62 9.11 7.89
CA TRP A 62 1.61 9.73 7.02
C TRP A 62 1.07 10.96 6.30
N GLU A 63 -0.20 10.95 5.91
CA GLU A 63 -0.88 12.10 5.31
C GLU A 63 -0.98 13.28 6.29
N THR A 64 -1.27 13.01 7.58
CA THR A 64 -1.28 14.05 8.63
C THR A 64 0.11 14.63 8.85
N LEU A 65 1.16 13.81 8.78
CA LEU A 65 2.54 14.25 9.01
C LEU A 65 3.11 15.05 7.84
N GLN A 66 2.93 14.57 6.61
CA GLN A 66 3.51 15.15 5.39
C GLN A 66 2.58 14.87 4.19
N PRO A 67 1.49 15.63 4.02
CA PRO A 67 0.46 15.36 3.01
C PRO A 67 0.99 15.49 1.57
N GLN A 68 2.01 16.31 1.34
CA GLN A 68 2.66 16.45 0.03
C GLN A 68 3.55 15.25 -0.34
N GLU A 69 3.99 14.47 0.65
CA GLU A 69 4.84 13.30 0.47
C GLU A 69 4.01 12.00 0.41
N TYR A 70 2.94 11.92 1.21
CA TYR A 70 2.19 10.70 1.44
C TYR A 70 0.68 10.95 1.31
N PRO A 71 0.14 11.03 0.08
CA PRO A 71 -1.29 11.24 -0.13
C PRO A 71 -2.10 10.01 0.30
N PHE A 72 -3.43 10.16 0.38
CA PHE A 72 -4.31 9.08 0.82
C PHE A 72 -4.25 7.82 -0.06
N GLU A 73 -4.39 7.98 -1.38
CA GLU A 73 -4.49 6.84 -2.32
C GLU A 73 -3.17 6.07 -2.42
N SER A 74 -2.08 6.76 -2.76
CA SER A 74 -0.72 6.22 -2.72
C SER A 74 -0.52 4.89 -3.43
N ASN A 75 -1.10 4.84 -4.63
CA ASN A 75 -0.79 3.83 -5.64
C ASN A 75 0.69 3.96 -6.04
N VAL A 76 1.34 2.82 -6.28
CA VAL A 76 2.70 2.82 -6.84
C VAL A 76 2.65 3.37 -8.26
N ASP A 77 3.32 4.48 -8.48
CA ASP A 77 3.37 5.16 -9.78
C ASP A 77 4.79 5.65 -10.07
N PRO A 78 5.49 5.07 -11.05
CA PRO A 78 6.87 5.47 -11.39
C PRO A 78 6.96 6.87 -12.01
N THR A 79 5.84 7.44 -12.46
CA THR A 79 5.78 8.75 -13.11
C THR A 79 5.56 9.89 -12.12
N VAL A 80 5.13 9.57 -10.90
CA VAL A 80 4.92 10.53 -9.81
C VAL A 80 6.08 10.41 -8.81
N PRO A 81 7.07 11.32 -8.85
CA PRO A 81 8.18 11.28 -7.92
C PRO A 81 7.73 11.64 -6.50
N HIS A 82 8.45 11.12 -5.52
CA HIS A 82 8.39 11.66 -4.17
C HIS A 82 9.14 13.02 -4.14
N PRO A 83 8.76 14.01 -3.31
CA PRO A 83 9.44 15.31 -3.28
C PRO A 83 10.96 15.27 -3.10
N ARG A 84 11.48 14.19 -2.51
CA ARG A 84 12.90 13.99 -2.19
C ARG A 84 13.61 12.94 -3.05
N TRP A 85 12.92 12.14 -3.86
CA TRP A 85 13.54 11.11 -4.70
C TRP A 85 12.65 10.65 -5.85
N SER A 86 13.26 10.11 -6.89
CA SER A 86 12.53 9.48 -8.00
C SER A 86 11.94 8.13 -7.60
N GLN A 87 10.72 7.86 -8.04
CA GLN A 87 10.04 6.56 -7.92
C GLN A 87 10.19 5.69 -9.18
N ALA A 88 10.93 6.16 -10.20
CA ALA A 88 11.05 5.47 -11.49
C ALA A 88 11.82 4.13 -11.41
N THR A 89 12.65 3.96 -10.38
CA THR A 89 13.40 2.74 -10.13
C THR A 89 13.33 2.37 -8.65
N GLU A 90 13.37 1.08 -8.36
CA GLU A 90 13.41 0.53 -7.01
C GLU A 90 14.61 -0.42 -6.86
N ARG A 91 14.92 -0.78 -5.62
CA ARG A 91 16.05 -1.64 -5.27
C ARG A 91 15.54 -2.96 -4.72
N MET A 92 15.94 -4.06 -5.34
CA MET A 92 15.60 -5.40 -4.88
C MET A 92 16.36 -5.71 -3.58
N ILE A 93 15.66 -6.21 -2.56
CA ILE A 93 16.24 -6.38 -1.21
C ILE A 93 17.19 -7.59 -1.16
N ASP A 94 16.96 -8.60 -2.00
CA ASP A 94 17.72 -9.84 -2.05
C ASP A 94 19.00 -9.73 -2.90
N THR A 95 18.96 -9.01 -4.03
CA THR A 95 20.11 -8.88 -4.94
C THR A 95 20.79 -7.52 -4.92
N ASP A 96 20.17 -6.49 -4.32
CA ASP A 96 20.59 -5.08 -4.37
C ASP A 96 20.52 -4.45 -5.78
N ASP A 97 19.99 -5.18 -6.78
CA ASP A 97 19.82 -4.66 -8.13
C ASP A 97 18.82 -3.50 -8.19
N ARG A 98 19.07 -2.52 -9.06
CA ARG A 98 18.08 -1.48 -9.39
C ARG A 98 17.27 -1.90 -10.61
N VAL A 99 15.96 -1.97 -10.44
CA VAL A 99 14.99 -2.30 -11.49
C VAL A 99 14.01 -1.16 -11.71
N LYS A 100 13.34 -1.14 -12.86
CA LYS A 100 12.28 -0.15 -13.13
C LYS A 100 11.05 -0.48 -12.29
N THR A 101 10.55 0.50 -11.56
CA THR A 101 9.31 0.37 -10.79
C THR A 101 8.13 0.20 -11.76
N GLN A 102 7.25 -0.76 -11.48
CA GLN A 102 6.07 -1.02 -12.29
C GLN A 102 4.88 -0.19 -11.81
N LEU A 103 4.08 0.34 -12.73
CA LEU A 103 2.81 1.00 -12.38
C LEU A 103 1.89 0.01 -11.65
N TYR A 104 1.27 0.47 -10.56
CA TYR A 104 0.49 -0.37 -9.64
C TYR A 104 1.26 -1.57 -9.10
N ASN A 105 2.59 -1.47 -9.02
CA ASN A 105 3.48 -2.56 -8.61
C ASN A 105 3.28 -3.86 -9.43
N GLY A 106 2.95 -3.70 -10.72
CA GLY A 106 2.71 -4.82 -11.65
C GLY A 106 1.27 -5.33 -11.69
N TYR A 107 0.36 -4.80 -10.86
CA TYR A 107 -1.05 -5.23 -10.79
C TYR A 107 -1.99 -4.38 -11.66
N GLY A 108 -1.46 -3.63 -12.63
CA GLY A 108 -2.23 -2.65 -13.40
C GLY A 108 -3.44 -3.25 -14.13
N ASN A 109 -3.32 -4.46 -14.69
CA ASN A 109 -4.42 -5.12 -15.39
C ASN A 109 -5.62 -5.44 -14.46
N GLN A 110 -5.35 -5.61 -13.17
CA GLN A 110 -6.32 -5.95 -12.14
C GLN A 110 -6.94 -4.71 -11.52
N VAL A 111 -6.12 -3.70 -11.18
CA VAL A 111 -6.55 -2.59 -10.31
C VAL A 111 -6.84 -1.29 -11.04
N ALA A 112 -6.37 -1.09 -12.27
CA ALA A 112 -6.51 0.20 -12.96
C ALA A 112 -7.97 0.65 -13.12
N ARG A 113 -8.93 -0.28 -13.17
CA ARG A 113 -10.36 0.03 -13.26
C ARG A 113 -10.90 0.77 -12.02
N LEU A 114 -10.28 0.60 -10.85
CA LEU A 114 -10.65 1.30 -9.62
C LEU A 114 -10.34 2.81 -9.66
N TYR A 115 -9.51 3.25 -10.61
CA TYR A 115 -8.95 4.61 -10.66
C TYR A 115 -9.21 5.32 -11.98
N LYS A 116 -10.03 4.75 -12.86
CA LYS A 116 -10.45 5.45 -14.07
C LYS A 116 -11.25 6.68 -13.65
N LYS A 117 -10.74 7.86 -13.98
CA LYS A 117 -11.53 9.10 -13.88
C LYS A 117 -12.74 8.96 -14.80
N ALA A 118 -13.92 9.27 -14.27
CA ALA A 118 -15.14 9.41 -15.06
C ALA A 118 -14.99 10.52 -16.10
#